data_AF-A0A099KXC1-F1
#
_entry.id   AF-A0A099KXC1-F1
#
_cell.length_a   1.000
_cell.length_b   1.000
_cell.length_c   1.000
_cell.angle_alpha   90.00
_cell.angle_beta   90.00
_cell.angle_gamma   90.00
#
_symmetry.space_group_name_H-M   'P 1'
#
loop_
_entity.id
_entity.type
_entity.pdbx_description
1 polymer ?
#
loop_
_entity_poly.entity_id
_entity_poly.type
_entity_poly.pdbx_seq_one_letter_code
_entity_poly.pdbx_strand_id
1 'polypeptide(L)'
;MRKLLSSPVKMALSEAESASYQNALKHVTEITLNLMAVKVENRPEDYLGWCTELIDVCRNRINMKLIEPEQLPTLKKLEQVLVLGASVSQFKMARIAPWPIFTAFVEQQASLHALEERLALLDYIQLIKCKTLVEMTELERLAFAGKHTSQHCHTQYNFDVEWFASTKGAKVFHTLLAQQPESFDAALSHIPEAGDVTPKQYQQFVSAYKQIFTSYRVEKESGEKAPLAPATRLLAMKRPDQFIALTNAKIEVFCQGLSIAKFNSFDFESYWQDMIGTLRTFAWWHQGEPEDEREAKLWQARAVLVDLFMFADEDFAFGSNFLRIRDKKLNSVESSYKSSRRGRVKLTPEELVDLALAEEGMPEYIQAKRDTILREVKSGKTAEHVIGIMRAIFG
;
A
#
# COMPACT_ATOMS: atom_id res chain seq x y z
N MET A 1 21.86 11.26 -18.25
CA MET A 1 21.46 9.85 -18.26
C MET A 1 22.61 8.83 -18.31
N ARG A 2 23.41 8.71 -19.40
CA ARG A 2 24.43 7.63 -19.55
C ARG A 2 25.36 7.41 -18.34
N LYS A 3 25.87 8.49 -17.74
CA LYS A 3 26.71 8.43 -16.53
C LYS A 3 25.95 7.86 -15.31
N LEU A 4 24.66 8.20 -15.16
CA LEU A 4 23.81 7.68 -14.09
C LEU A 4 23.62 6.17 -14.27
N LEU A 5 23.20 5.71 -15.45
CA LEU A 5 22.94 4.28 -15.73
C LEU A 5 24.16 3.37 -15.53
N SER A 6 25.37 3.89 -15.76
CA SER A 6 26.63 3.15 -15.61
C SER A 6 27.30 3.32 -14.24
N SER A 7 26.79 4.21 -13.38
CA SER A 7 27.43 4.51 -12.10
C SER A 7 27.51 3.32 -11.13
N PRO A 8 26.52 2.39 -11.05
CA PRO A 8 26.60 1.27 -10.12
C PRO A 8 27.77 0.32 -10.35
N VAL A 9 28.34 0.26 -11.57
CA VAL A 9 29.52 -0.54 -11.88
C VAL A 9 30.75 -0.15 -11.03
N LYS A 10 30.78 1.10 -10.55
CA LYS A 10 31.87 1.63 -9.72
C LYS A 10 31.56 1.59 -8.22
N MET A 11 30.36 1.17 -7.84
CA MET A 11 29.92 1.10 -6.46
C MET A 11 30.26 -0.26 -5.84
N ALA A 12 30.42 -0.29 -4.51
CA ALA A 12 30.57 -1.55 -3.78
C ALA A 12 29.20 -2.22 -3.58
N LEU A 13 28.70 -2.88 -4.63
CA LEU A 13 27.40 -3.57 -4.60
C LEU A 13 27.52 -4.94 -3.91
N SER A 14 26.56 -5.25 -3.05
CA SER A 14 26.30 -6.62 -2.61
C SER A 14 25.77 -7.50 -3.75
N GLU A 15 25.72 -8.82 -3.54
CA GLU A 15 25.15 -9.76 -4.53
C GLU A 15 23.70 -9.42 -4.90
N ALA A 16 22.86 -9.07 -3.91
CA ALA A 16 21.47 -8.70 -4.15
C ALA A 16 21.34 -7.41 -4.96
N GLU A 17 22.17 -6.39 -4.68
CA GLU A 17 22.16 -5.12 -5.41
C GLU A 17 22.71 -5.28 -6.82
N SER A 18 23.74 -6.11 -6.99
CA SER A 18 24.29 -6.46 -8.30
C SER A 18 23.24 -7.18 -9.16
N ALA A 19 22.55 -8.17 -8.60
CA ALA A 19 21.45 -8.86 -9.30
C ALA A 19 20.31 -7.91 -9.67
N SER A 20 19.90 -7.03 -8.74
CA SER A 20 18.89 -6.01 -8.97
C SER A 20 19.30 -5.01 -10.05
N TYR A 21 20.56 -4.53 -10.03
CA TYR A 21 21.13 -3.65 -11.05
C TYR A 21 21.10 -4.30 -12.44
N GLN A 22 21.59 -5.53 -12.56
CA GLN A 22 21.56 -6.26 -13.83
C GLN A 22 20.14 -6.47 -14.35
N ASN A 23 19.18 -6.71 -13.44
CA ASN A 23 17.77 -6.82 -13.81
C ASN A 23 17.20 -5.48 -14.31
N ALA A 24 17.53 -4.37 -13.65
CA ALA A 24 17.10 -3.04 -14.09
C ALA A 24 17.64 -2.70 -15.49
N LEU A 25 18.90 -3.04 -15.80
CA LEU A 25 19.50 -2.77 -17.11
C LEU A 25 18.78 -3.46 -18.28
N LYS A 26 18.17 -4.63 -18.05
CA LYS A 26 17.36 -5.33 -19.07
C LYS A 26 16.19 -4.44 -19.52
N HIS A 27 15.47 -3.87 -18.56
CA HIS A 27 14.34 -2.98 -18.83
C HIS A 27 14.77 -1.61 -19.36
N VAL A 28 15.90 -1.07 -18.87
CA VAL A 28 16.48 0.18 -19.38
C VAL A 28 16.75 0.09 -20.88
N THR A 29 17.25 -1.05 -21.38
CA THR A 29 17.62 -1.23 -22.79
C THR A 29 16.44 -0.96 -23.73
N GLU A 30 15.24 -1.41 -23.37
CA GLU A 30 14.01 -1.26 -24.16
C GLU A 30 13.46 0.17 -24.21
N ILE A 31 13.80 1.02 -23.22
CA ILE A 31 13.34 2.41 -23.12
C ILE A 31 14.51 3.42 -23.09
N THR A 32 15.67 3.01 -23.59
CA THR A 32 16.92 3.79 -23.46
C THR A 32 16.80 5.16 -24.12
N LEU A 33 16.16 5.28 -25.29
CA LEU A 33 16.03 6.57 -25.97
C LEU A 33 15.20 7.56 -25.13
N ASN A 34 14.10 7.09 -24.54
CA ASN A 34 13.25 7.90 -23.67
C ASN A 34 14.00 8.37 -22.43
N LEU A 35 14.77 7.47 -21.79
CA LEU A 35 15.61 7.83 -20.65
C LEU A 35 16.74 8.80 -21.04
N MET A 36 17.35 8.63 -22.21
CA MET A 36 18.45 9.48 -22.68
C MET A 36 18.02 10.92 -22.97
N ALA A 37 16.74 11.14 -23.27
CA ALA A 37 16.15 12.47 -23.44
C ALA A 37 16.04 13.26 -22.11
N VAL A 38 16.15 12.58 -20.96
CA VAL A 38 16.05 13.23 -19.64
C VAL A 38 17.41 13.80 -19.21
N LYS A 39 17.41 15.09 -18.85
CA LYS A 39 18.56 15.77 -18.25
C LYS A 39 18.73 15.28 -16.80
N VAL A 40 19.92 14.81 -16.46
CA VAL A 40 20.26 14.31 -15.12
C VAL A 40 21.42 15.12 -14.56
N GLU A 41 21.15 15.82 -13.47
CA GLU A 41 22.12 16.68 -12.77
C GLU A 41 22.67 15.98 -11.53
N ASN A 42 21.79 15.40 -10.73
CA ASN A 42 22.13 14.59 -9.55
C ASN A 42 22.75 13.25 -9.96
N ARG A 43 23.85 12.86 -9.30
CA ARG A 43 24.58 11.61 -9.56
C ARG A 43 25.01 11.01 -8.24
N PRO A 44 24.14 10.22 -7.60
CA PRO A 44 24.43 9.60 -6.32
C PRO A 44 25.65 8.66 -6.40
N GLU A 45 26.38 8.57 -5.30
CA GLU A 45 27.59 7.73 -5.18
C GLU A 45 27.29 6.35 -4.58
N ASP A 46 26.09 6.16 -4.06
CA ASP A 46 25.60 4.90 -3.50
C ASP A 46 24.40 4.33 -4.28
N TYR A 47 24.14 3.04 -4.09
CA TYR A 47 23.14 2.31 -4.85
C TYR A 47 21.69 2.70 -4.49
N LEU A 48 21.42 3.04 -3.22
CA LEU A 48 20.10 3.50 -2.79
C LEU A 48 19.76 4.82 -3.49
N GLY A 49 20.68 5.78 -3.45
CA GLY A 49 20.54 7.04 -4.16
C GLY A 49 20.35 6.83 -5.65
N TRP A 50 21.10 5.91 -6.27
CA TRP A 50 20.94 5.57 -7.69
C TRP A 50 19.52 5.08 -8.01
N CYS A 51 18.97 4.15 -7.21
CA CYS A 51 17.60 3.69 -7.38
C CYS A 51 16.61 4.85 -7.25
N THR A 52 16.72 5.66 -6.20
CA THR A 52 15.80 6.79 -5.94
C THR A 52 15.83 7.83 -7.05
N GLU A 53 17.01 8.22 -7.53
CA GLU A 53 17.16 9.16 -8.66
C GLU A 53 16.51 8.59 -9.93
N LEU A 54 16.70 7.30 -10.22
CA LEU A 54 16.13 6.69 -11.42
C LEU A 54 14.62 6.43 -11.30
N ILE A 55 14.09 6.18 -10.09
CA ILE A 55 12.64 6.15 -9.82
C ILE A 55 12.03 7.50 -10.14
N ASP A 56 12.61 8.59 -9.64
CA ASP A 56 12.13 9.95 -9.93
C ASP A 56 12.20 10.27 -11.43
N VAL A 57 13.26 9.85 -12.13
CA VAL A 57 13.31 9.94 -13.60
C VAL A 57 12.11 9.23 -14.23
N CYS A 58 11.84 7.98 -13.84
CA CYS A 58 10.79 7.16 -14.42
C CYS A 58 9.38 7.71 -14.15
N ARG A 59 9.14 8.30 -12.99
CA ARG A 59 7.82 8.79 -12.57
C ARG A 59 7.53 10.21 -13.00
N ASN A 60 8.53 11.10 -12.86
CA ASN A 60 8.28 12.54 -12.87
C ASN A 60 8.93 13.26 -14.05
N ARG A 61 10.07 12.78 -14.56
CA ARG A 61 10.85 13.52 -15.57
C ARG A 61 10.80 12.92 -16.97
N ILE A 62 10.37 11.67 -17.11
CA ILE A 62 10.19 11.06 -18.43
C ILE A 62 9.02 11.73 -19.16
N ASN A 63 9.20 12.04 -20.45
CA ASN A 63 8.13 12.60 -21.24
C ASN A 63 7.15 11.50 -21.65
N MET A 64 6.08 11.33 -20.87
CA MET A 64 5.04 10.31 -21.10
C MET A 64 4.37 10.42 -22.48
N LYS A 65 4.41 11.58 -23.15
CA LYS A 65 3.88 11.74 -24.51
C LYS A 65 4.73 11.07 -25.59
N LEU A 66 5.99 10.76 -25.27
CA LEU A 66 6.95 10.12 -26.17
C LEU A 66 7.12 8.63 -25.87
N ILE A 67 6.39 8.10 -24.88
CA ILE A 67 6.40 6.68 -24.53
C ILE A 67 5.37 5.97 -25.38
N GLU A 68 5.81 4.95 -26.11
CA GLU A 68 4.90 4.11 -26.88
C GLU A 68 4.07 3.21 -25.94
N PRO A 69 2.82 2.89 -26.27
CA PRO A 69 1.96 2.06 -25.40
C PRO A 69 2.60 0.72 -25.00
N GLU A 70 3.38 0.12 -25.90
CA GLU A 70 4.09 -1.15 -25.71
C GLU A 70 5.25 -1.04 -24.71
N GLN A 71 5.79 0.16 -24.49
CA GLN A 71 6.88 0.42 -23.55
C GLN A 71 6.39 0.70 -22.12
N LEU A 72 5.10 1.03 -21.93
CA LEU A 72 4.52 1.32 -20.61
C LEU A 72 4.69 0.16 -19.61
N PRO A 73 4.44 -1.12 -19.98
CA PRO A 73 4.70 -2.24 -19.08
C PRO A 73 6.17 -2.35 -18.67
N THR A 74 7.10 -2.08 -19.59
CA THR A 74 8.54 -2.09 -19.32
C THR A 74 8.95 -0.96 -18.38
N LEU A 75 8.44 0.26 -18.58
CA LEU A 75 8.68 1.38 -17.67
C LEU A 75 8.19 1.04 -16.25
N LYS A 76 6.97 0.49 -16.14
CA LYS A 76 6.41 0.05 -14.87
C LYS A 76 7.24 -1.07 -14.24
N LYS A 77 7.77 -1.98 -15.05
CA LYS A 77 8.61 -3.08 -14.55
C LYS A 77 9.96 -2.58 -14.06
N LEU A 78 10.58 -1.64 -14.79
CA LEU A 78 11.80 -0.96 -14.34
C LEU A 78 11.58 -0.29 -12.99
N GLU A 79 10.50 0.49 -12.85
CA GLU A 79 10.13 1.14 -11.59
C GLU A 79 10.00 0.12 -10.45
N GLN A 80 9.30 -1.00 -10.66
CA GLN A 80 9.17 -2.06 -9.63
C GLN A 80 10.52 -2.64 -9.21
N VAL A 81 11.43 -2.86 -10.16
CA VAL A 81 12.79 -3.38 -9.85
C VAL A 81 13.58 -2.35 -9.05
N LEU A 82 13.49 -1.06 -9.40
CA LEU A 82 14.18 0.00 -8.68
C LEU A 82 13.62 0.19 -7.27
N VAL A 83 12.29 0.15 -7.10
CA VAL A 83 11.63 0.23 -5.78
C VAL A 83 12.04 -0.95 -4.89
N LEU A 84 12.11 -2.16 -5.45
CA LEU A 84 12.63 -3.33 -4.74
C LEU A 84 14.10 -3.11 -4.34
N GLY A 85 14.95 -2.67 -5.27
CA GLY A 85 16.36 -2.41 -5.02
C GLY A 85 16.59 -1.35 -3.94
N ALA A 86 15.84 -0.23 -3.99
CA ALA A 86 15.85 0.81 -2.97
C ALA A 86 15.42 0.25 -1.61
N SER A 87 14.29 -0.48 -1.57
CA SER A 87 13.76 -1.05 -0.33
C SER A 87 14.72 -2.05 0.31
N VAL A 88 15.36 -2.92 -0.49
CA VAL A 88 16.36 -3.88 0.01
C VAL A 88 17.58 -3.15 0.57
N SER A 89 18.05 -2.11 -0.11
CA SER A 89 19.23 -1.34 0.30
C SER A 89 18.96 -0.55 1.58
N GLN A 90 17.82 0.11 1.66
CA GLN A 90 17.37 0.86 2.83
C GLN A 90 17.13 -0.08 4.03
N PHE A 91 16.49 -1.23 3.81
CA PHE A 91 16.23 -2.19 4.88
C PHE A 91 17.48 -2.85 5.47
N LYS A 92 18.57 -2.97 4.71
CA LYS A 92 19.86 -3.43 5.26
C LYS A 92 20.36 -2.56 6.41
N MET A 93 20.04 -1.26 6.42
CA MET A 93 20.42 -0.36 7.51
C MET A 93 19.85 -0.84 8.85
N ALA A 94 18.64 -1.42 8.86
CA ALA A 94 18.02 -1.95 10.08
C ALA A 94 18.83 -3.10 10.71
N ARG A 95 19.69 -3.79 9.96
CA ARG A 95 20.50 -4.91 10.49
C ARG A 95 21.56 -4.46 11.49
N ILE A 96 22.10 -3.27 11.28
CA ILE A 96 23.24 -2.73 12.04
C ILE A 96 22.86 -1.52 12.87
N ALA A 97 21.63 -1.01 12.74
CA ALA A 97 21.18 0.17 13.45
C ALA A 97 21.10 -0.09 14.97
N PRO A 98 21.82 0.68 15.81
CA PRO A 98 21.48 0.77 17.22
C PRO A 98 20.16 1.54 17.38
N TRP A 99 19.55 1.43 18.57
CA TRP A 99 18.23 2.03 18.83
C TRP A 99 18.09 3.52 18.44
N PRO A 100 19.04 4.43 18.79
CA PRO A 100 18.91 5.83 18.41
C PRO A 100 18.88 6.08 16.90
N ILE A 101 19.54 5.22 16.11
CA ILE A 101 19.53 5.30 14.65
C ILE A 101 18.24 4.72 14.09
N PHE A 102 17.73 3.64 14.71
CA PHE A 102 16.44 3.06 14.35
C PHE A 102 15.30 4.06 14.55
N THR A 103 15.22 4.71 15.72
CA THR A 103 14.18 5.69 16.03
C THR A 103 14.31 6.94 15.18
N ALA A 104 15.51 7.50 15.04
CA ALA A 104 15.75 8.65 14.16
C ALA A 104 15.33 8.36 12.72
N PHE A 105 15.60 7.16 12.21
CA PHE A 105 15.17 6.76 10.87
C PHE A 105 13.64 6.67 10.76
N VAL A 106 12.98 6.02 11.73
CA VAL A 106 11.51 5.93 11.77
C VAL A 106 10.87 7.32 11.78
N GLU A 107 11.39 8.26 12.58
CA GLU A 107 10.88 9.63 12.64
C GLU A 107 11.16 10.40 11.34
N GLN A 108 12.32 10.20 10.71
CA GLN A 108 12.62 10.78 9.39
C GLN A 108 11.62 10.29 8.32
N GLN A 109 11.16 9.05 8.42
CA GLN A 109 10.18 8.45 7.52
C GLN A 109 8.72 8.75 7.90
N ALA A 110 8.47 9.50 8.98
CA ALA A 110 7.15 9.61 9.59
C ALA A 110 6.07 10.13 8.64
N SER A 111 6.37 11.20 7.89
CA SER A 111 5.44 11.79 6.93
C SER A 111 5.18 10.87 5.74
N LEU A 112 6.24 10.34 5.12
CA LEU A 112 6.16 9.48 3.93
C LEU A 112 5.38 8.19 4.22
N HIS A 113 5.54 7.60 5.40
CA HIS A 113 4.92 6.32 5.76
C HIS A 113 3.61 6.46 6.57
N ALA A 114 3.09 7.67 6.74
CA ALA A 114 1.91 7.95 7.57
C ALA A 114 2.04 7.37 9.01
N LEU A 115 3.19 7.59 9.66
CA LEU A 115 3.49 7.04 10.97
C LEU A 115 2.42 7.40 12.01
N GLU A 116 1.88 8.61 11.99
CA GLU A 116 0.82 9.01 12.93
C GLU A 116 -0.47 8.19 12.74
N GLU A 117 -0.89 7.89 11.50
CA GLU A 117 -2.04 6.99 11.27
C GLU A 117 -1.74 5.56 11.71
N ARG A 118 -0.52 5.09 11.48
CA ARG A 118 -0.06 3.76 11.91
C ARG A 118 -0.08 3.62 13.43
N LEU A 119 0.42 4.63 14.14
CA LEU A 119 0.40 4.66 15.60
C LEU A 119 -1.04 4.80 16.13
N ALA A 120 -1.89 5.61 15.50
CA ALA A 120 -3.31 5.71 15.87
C ALA A 120 -4.07 4.39 15.70
N LEU A 121 -3.76 3.61 14.64
CA LEU A 121 -4.27 2.25 14.50
C LEU A 121 -3.83 1.37 15.68
N LEU A 122 -2.55 1.39 16.06
CA LEU A 122 -2.07 0.58 17.20
C LEU A 122 -2.71 1.01 18.53
N ASP A 123 -2.89 2.32 18.76
CA ASP A 123 -3.60 2.83 19.94
C ASP A 123 -5.03 2.30 19.99
N TYR A 124 -5.73 2.32 18.85
CA TYR A 124 -7.08 1.77 18.75
C TYR A 124 -7.11 0.26 19.00
N ILE A 125 -6.16 -0.49 18.44
CA ILE A 125 -6.06 -1.94 18.68
C ILE A 125 -5.81 -2.22 20.16
N GLN A 126 -4.96 -1.44 20.82
CA GLN A 126 -4.69 -1.57 22.25
C GLN A 126 -5.95 -1.29 23.10
N LEU A 127 -6.77 -0.29 22.71
CA LEU A 127 -8.04 0.01 23.37
C LEU A 127 -9.02 -1.17 23.32
N ILE A 128 -9.11 -1.87 22.18
CA ILE A 128 -10.04 -2.99 22.01
C ILE A 128 -9.45 -4.34 22.44
N LYS A 129 -8.17 -4.39 22.84
CA LYS A 129 -7.45 -5.62 23.18
C LYS A 129 -8.04 -6.38 24.39
N CYS A 130 -8.85 -5.70 25.21
CA CYS A 130 -9.58 -6.35 26.31
C CYS A 130 -10.72 -7.26 25.84
N LYS A 131 -11.12 -7.17 24.56
CA LYS A 131 -12.14 -8.02 23.94
C LYS A 131 -11.49 -9.19 23.21
N THR A 132 -12.11 -10.34 23.30
CA THR A 132 -11.90 -11.46 22.36
C THR A 132 -12.45 -11.10 20.97
N LEU A 133 -12.00 -11.77 19.92
CA LEU A 133 -12.52 -11.57 18.56
C LEU A 133 -14.03 -11.84 18.47
N VAL A 134 -14.54 -12.79 19.28
CA VAL A 134 -15.98 -13.06 19.43
C VAL A 134 -16.73 -11.83 19.94
N GLU A 135 -16.18 -11.14 20.94
CA GLU A 135 -16.80 -9.96 21.57
C GLU A 135 -16.64 -8.68 20.74
N MET A 136 -15.67 -8.64 19.82
CA MET A 136 -15.51 -7.54 18.89
C MET A 136 -16.69 -7.44 17.92
N THR A 137 -17.14 -6.21 17.68
CA THR A 137 -18.02 -5.88 16.56
C THR A 137 -17.37 -6.24 15.22
N GLU A 138 -18.17 -6.33 14.15
CA GLU A 138 -17.62 -6.61 12.82
C GLU A 138 -16.52 -5.62 12.42
N LEU A 139 -16.72 -4.31 12.63
CA LEU A 139 -15.73 -3.29 12.27
C LEU A 139 -14.46 -3.36 13.13
N GLU A 140 -14.57 -3.64 14.43
CA GLU A 140 -13.41 -3.89 15.29
C GLU A 140 -12.61 -5.09 14.81
N ARG A 141 -13.29 -6.19 14.48
CA ARG A 141 -12.65 -7.41 13.96
C ARG A 141 -11.99 -7.16 12.60
N LEU A 142 -12.61 -6.37 11.73
CA LEU A 142 -12.03 -5.97 10.45
C LEU A 142 -10.83 -5.03 10.62
N ALA A 143 -10.84 -4.16 11.63
CA ALA A 143 -9.69 -3.33 11.96
C ALA A 143 -8.51 -4.19 12.43
N PHE A 144 -8.76 -5.15 13.34
CA PHE A 144 -7.76 -6.13 13.77
C PHE A 144 -7.25 -6.98 12.58
N ALA A 145 -8.14 -7.39 11.69
CA ALA A 145 -7.80 -8.21 10.53
C ALA A 145 -7.14 -7.44 9.37
N GLY A 146 -7.16 -6.11 9.36
CA GLY A 146 -6.58 -5.29 8.29
C GLY A 146 -7.41 -5.25 7.01
N LYS A 147 -8.71 -4.92 7.11
CA LYS A 147 -9.60 -4.74 5.94
C LYS A 147 -10.47 -3.50 6.12
N HIS A 148 -10.20 -2.46 5.33
CA HIS A 148 -10.97 -1.23 5.36
C HIS A 148 -12.26 -1.38 4.54
N THR A 149 -13.35 -0.83 5.03
CA THR A 149 -14.65 -0.82 4.33
C THR A 149 -15.27 0.57 4.39
N SER A 150 -16.25 0.85 3.54
CA SER A 150 -16.98 2.13 3.59
C SER A 150 -17.80 2.36 4.86
N GLN A 151 -17.94 1.34 5.71
CA GLN A 151 -18.62 1.44 7.00
C GLN A 151 -17.71 1.97 8.12
N HIS A 152 -16.39 1.96 7.92
CA HIS A 152 -15.45 2.60 8.84
C HIS A 152 -15.61 4.12 8.73
N CYS A 153 -16.31 4.72 9.69
CA CYS A 153 -16.54 6.16 9.69
C CYS A 153 -15.24 6.89 10.03
N HIS A 154 -14.87 7.89 9.21
CA HIS A 154 -13.64 8.66 9.35
C HIS A 154 -13.53 9.45 10.67
N THR A 155 -14.63 9.66 11.41
CA THR A 155 -14.61 10.30 12.73
C THR A 155 -14.26 9.34 13.87
N GLN A 156 -14.44 8.03 13.67
CA GLN A 156 -14.12 6.99 14.65
C GLN A 156 -12.84 6.25 14.27
N TYR A 157 -12.66 5.97 12.98
CA TYR A 157 -11.48 5.36 12.39
C TYR A 157 -10.72 6.45 11.63
N ASN A 158 -10.00 7.29 12.37
CA ASN A 158 -9.20 8.39 11.84
C ASN A 158 -7.82 7.94 11.32
N PHE A 159 -7.74 6.69 10.86
CA PHE A 159 -6.55 6.01 10.35
C PHE A 159 -6.97 4.92 9.37
N ASP A 160 -6.08 4.55 8.44
CA ASP A 160 -6.31 3.37 7.61
C ASP A 160 -6.10 2.06 8.38
N VAL A 161 -7.18 1.28 8.56
CA VAL A 161 -7.06 -0.05 9.17
C VAL A 161 -6.21 -1.04 8.36
N GLU A 162 -5.98 -0.78 7.07
CA GLU A 162 -5.13 -1.60 6.19
C GLU A 162 -3.62 -1.32 6.36
N TRP A 163 -3.22 -0.34 7.20
CA TRP A 163 -1.83 -0.22 7.63
C TRP A 163 -1.36 -1.49 8.33
N PHE A 164 -0.08 -1.85 8.18
CA PHE A 164 0.50 -3.14 8.61
C PHE A 164 -0.15 -4.37 7.95
N ALA A 165 -0.11 -4.39 6.61
CA ALA A 165 -0.56 -5.48 5.73
C ALA A 165 -2.09 -5.63 5.62
N SER A 166 -2.62 -5.15 4.48
CA SER A 166 -4.00 -5.40 4.06
C SER A 166 -4.25 -6.89 3.81
N THR A 167 -5.36 -7.39 4.35
CA THR A 167 -5.84 -8.76 4.12
C THR A 167 -7.11 -8.78 3.28
N LYS A 168 -7.52 -7.66 2.67
CA LYS A 168 -8.80 -7.55 1.94
C LYS A 168 -9.00 -8.61 0.84
N GLY A 169 -7.90 -9.09 0.24
CA GLY A 169 -7.92 -10.14 -0.78
C GLY A 169 -8.08 -11.56 -0.24
N ALA A 170 -7.89 -11.79 1.06
CA ALA A 170 -7.94 -13.11 1.69
C ALA A 170 -9.39 -13.52 2.01
N LYS A 171 -10.21 -13.75 0.98
CA LYS A 171 -11.66 -13.99 1.11
C LYS A 171 -12.00 -15.11 2.09
N VAL A 172 -11.39 -16.28 1.95
CA VAL A 172 -11.62 -17.44 2.83
C VAL A 172 -11.28 -17.09 4.29
N PHE A 173 -10.18 -16.39 4.54
CA PHE A 173 -9.82 -15.94 5.88
C PHE A 173 -10.91 -15.05 6.49
N HIS A 174 -11.40 -14.06 5.75
CA HIS A 174 -12.48 -13.18 6.22
C HIS A 174 -13.80 -13.94 6.45
N THR A 175 -14.13 -14.91 5.61
CA THR A 175 -15.29 -15.79 5.82
C THR A 175 -15.16 -16.57 7.13
N LEU A 176 -14.00 -17.21 7.36
CA LEU A 176 -13.75 -17.99 8.58
C LEU A 176 -13.76 -17.10 9.81
N LEU A 177 -13.14 -15.92 9.75
CA LEU A 177 -13.08 -14.98 10.87
C LEU A 177 -14.46 -14.42 11.24
N ALA A 178 -15.37 -14.31 10.25
CA ALA A 178 -16.75 -13.93 10.50
C ALA A 178 -17.56 -15.08 11.13
N GLN A 179 -17.37 -16.31 10.66
CA GLN A 179 -18.18 -17.47 11.04
C GLN A 179 -17.75 -18.17 12.33
N GLN A 180 -16.45 -18.17 12.64
CA GLN A 180 -15.87 -18.86 13.79
C GLN A 180 -14.75 -18.04 14.45
N PRO A 181 -15.01 -16.80 14.89
CA PRO A 181 -14.01 -15.97 15.57
C PRO A 181 -13.37 -16.65 16.80
N GLU A 182 -14.12 -17.49 17.52
CA GLU A 182 -13.66 -18.25 18.69
C GLU A 182 -12.48 -19.18 18.39
N SER A 183 -12.44 -19.75 17.17
CA SER A 183 -11.32 -20.60 16.73
C SER A 183 -10.04 -19.77 16.56
N PHE A 184 -10.16 -18.52 16.13
CA PHE A 184 -9.02 -17.60 16.04
C PHE A 184 -8.59 -17.09 17.41
N ASP A 185 -9.53 -16.84 18.33
CA ASP A 185 -9.22 -16.52 19.73
C ASP A 185 -8.43 -17.67 20.39
N ALA A 186 -8.88 -18.91 20.21
CA ALA A 186 -8.19 -20.10 20.70
C ALA A 186 -6.76 -20.18 20.14
N ALA A 187 -6.57 -19.94 18.84
CA ALA A 187 -5.23 -19.90 18.25
C ALA A 187 -4.36 -18.79 18.88
N LEU A 188 -4.88 -17.57 18.98
CA LEU A 188 -4.17 -16.41 19.52
C LEU A 188 -3.89 -16.51 21.02
N SER A 189 -4.62 -17.34 21.77
CA SER A 189 -4.39 -17.59 23.20
C SER A 189 -3.03 -18.24 23.47
N HIS A 190 -2.43 -18.90 22.48
CA HIS A 190 -1.10 -19.49 22.59
C HIS A 190 0.02 -18.45 22.59
N ILE A 191 -0.25 -17.22 22.16
CA ILE A 191 0.72 -16.13 22.14
C ILE A 191 0.57 -15.32 23.45
N PRO A 192 1.65 -15.11 24.23
CA PRO A 192 1.56 -14.37 25.48
C PRO A 192 1.33 -12.87 25.26
N GLU A 193 0.63 -12.25 26.21
CA GLU A 193 0.30 -10.82 26.16
C GLU A 193 1.52 -9.89 26.34
N ALA A 194 2.51 -10.36 27.09
CA ALA A 194 3.76 -9.64 27.38
C ALA A 194 4.94 -10.62 27.45
N GLY A 195 6.16 -10.08 27.48
CA GLY A 195 7.39 -10.87 27.51
C GLY A 195 7.67 -11.61 26.21
N ASP A 196 8.66 -12.50 26.22
CA ASP A 196 9.09 -13.18 25.01
C ASP A 196 8.09 -14.22 24.51
N VAL A 197 7.95 -14.31 23.18
CA VAL A 197 7.23 -15.41 22.54
C VAL A 197 8.22 -16.53 22.24
N THR A 198 7.96 -17.71 22.81
CA THR A 198 8.78 -18.91 22.62
C THR A 198 8.44 -19.65 21.31
N PRO A 199 9.37 -20.44 20.74
CA PRO A 199 9.08 -21.26 19.56
C PRO A 199 7.89 -22.20 19.76
N LYS A 200 7.74 -22.78 20.97
CA LYS A 200 6.63 -23.67 21.30
C LYS A 200 5.28 -22.95 21.25
N GLN A 201 5.19 -21.75 21.82
CA GLN A 201 3.97 -20.92 21.79
C GLN A 201 3.60 -20.54 20.36
N TYR A 202 4.58 -20.12 19.55
CA TYR A 202 4.35 -19.83 18.14
C TYR A 202 3.87 -21.09 17.38
N GLN A 203 4.50 -22.24 17.58
CA GLN A 203 4.11 -23.49 16.92
C GLN A 203 2.68 -23.93 17.31
N GLN A 204 2.29 -23.72 18.57
CA GLN A 204 0.91 -23.99 19.02
C GLN A 204 -0.10 -23.07 18.32
N PHE A 205 0.19 -21.77 18.20
CA PHE A 205 -0.60 -20.85 17.39
C PHE A 205 -0.72 -21.35 15.94
N VAL A 206 0.41 -21.72 15.30
CA VAL A 206 0.41 -22.18 13.90
C VAL A 206 -0.43 -23.44 13.72
N SER A 207 -0.33 -24.39 14.63
CA SER A 207 -1.12 -25.63 14.59
C SER A 207 -2.62 -25.33 14.68
N ALA A 208 -3.02 -24.52 15.67
CA ALA A 208 -4.41 -24.13 15.86
C ALA A 208 -4.94 -23.33 14.64
N TYR A 209 -4.18 -22.33 14.17
CA TYR A 209 -4.55 -21.52 13.02
C TYR A 209 -4.70 -22.37 11.74
N LYS A 210 -3.76 -23.29 11.47
CA LYS A 210 -3.85 -24.18 10.30
C LYS A 210 -5.09 -25.07 10.36
N GLN A 211 -5.46 -25.55 11.55
CA GLN A 211 -6.63 -26.40 11.75
C GLN A 211 -7.92 -25.72 11.28
N ILE A 212 -8.07 -24.40 11.52
CA ILE A 212 -9.24 -23.60 11.10
C ILE A 212 -9.50 -23.74 9.59
N PHE A 213 -8.43 -23.68 8.78
CA PHE A 213 -8.54 -23.75 7.32
C PHE A 213 -8.67 -25.18 6.81
N THR A 214 -7.94 -26.14 7.39
CA THR A 214 -8.03 -27.55 6.96
C THR A 214 -9.40 -28.17 7.25
N SER A 215 -10.10 -27.66 8.26
CA SER A 215 -11.46 -28.07 8.59
C SER A 215 -12.52 -27.42 7.68
N TYR A 216 -12.20 -26.32 6.99
CA TYR A 216 -13.11 -25.66 6.07
C TYR A 216 -13.11 -26.34 4.70
N ARG A 217 -14.16 -27.13 4.45
CA ARG A 217 -14.28 -28.00 3.26
C ARG A 217 -15.33 -27.55 2.24
N VAL A 218 -15.86 -26.33 2.38
CA VAL A 218 -16.93 -25.82 1.51
C VAL A 218 -16.45 -25.66 0.07
N GLU A 219 -15.25 -25.11 -0.14
CA GLU A 219 -14.69 -24.90 -1.49
C GLU A 219 -13.85 -26.09 -1.97
N LYS A 220 -13.24 -26.84 -1.05
CA LYS A 220 -12.36 -27.97 -1.34
C LYS A 220 -12.55 -29.08 -0.32
N GLU A 221 -12.80 -30.31 -0.77
CA GLU A 221 -12.97 -31.46 0.12
C GLU A 221 -11.74 -31.75 0.99
N SER A 222 -10.53 -31.47 0.48
CA SER A 222 -9.28 -31.63 1.21
C SER A 222 -9.00 -30.53 2.25
N GLY A 223 -9.86 -29.52 2.35
CA GLY A 223 -9.67 -28.35 3.19
C GLY A 223 -8.83 -27.25 2.51
N GLU A 224 -8.81 -26.09 3.13
CA GLU A 224 -8.04 -24.94 2.64
C GLU A 224 -6.63 -24.89 3.23
N LYS A 225 -5.69 -24.33 2.47
CA LYS A 225 -4.34 -24.02 2.99
C LYS A 225 -4.38 -22.69 3.72
N ALA A 226 -3.94 -22.70 4.97
CA ALA A 226 -3.90 -21.50 5.79
C ALA A 226 -2.83 -20.51 5.27
N PRO A 227 -3.22 -19.30 4.82
CA PRO A 227 -2.28 -18.32 4.30
C PRO A 227 -1.48 -17.66 5.43
N LEU A 228 -0.20 -17.41 5.20
CA LEU A 228 0.72 -16.79 6.15
C LEU A 228 0.41 -15.31 6.39
N ALA A 229 0.11 -14.54 5.33
CA ALA A 229 -0.07 -13.09 5.45
C ALA A 229 -1.16 -12.70 6.48
N PRO A 230 -2.39 -13.25 6.45
CA PRO A 230 -3.38 -12.96 7.48
C PRO A 230 -2.96 -13.43 8.88
N ALA A 231 -2.24 -14.55 9.00
CA ALA A 231 -1.74 -15.02 10.30
C ALA A 231 -0.76 -14.01 10.92
N THR A 232 0.21 -13.52 10.13
CA THR A 232 1.18 -12.52 10.58
C THR A 232 0.53 -11.18 10.90
N ARG A 233 -0.57 -10.82 10.22
CA ARG A 233 -1.39 -9.66 10.58
C ARG A 233 -2.00 -9.83 11.98
N LEU A 234 -2.66 -10.95 12.25
CA LEU A 234 -3.25 -11.21 13.58
C LEU A 234 -2.19 -11.19 14.69
N LEU A 235 -1.05 -11.82 14.43
CA LEU A 235 0.09 -11.83 15.36
C LEU A 235 0.64 -10.43 15.62
N ALA A 236 0.81 -9.62 14.58
CA ALA A 236 1.31 -8.25 14.69
C ALA A 236 0.33 -7.31 15.43
N MET A 237 -0.99 -7.51 15.29
CA MET A 237 -1.96 -6.74 16.08
C MET A 237 -2.00 -7.17 17.55
N LYS A 238 -1.67 -8.44 17.84
CA LYS A 238 -1.57 -8.92 19.22
C LYS A 238 -0.27 -8.49 19.91
N ARG A 239 0.85 -8.58 19.20
CA ARG A 239 2.23 -8.31 19.66
C ARG A 239 3.02 -7.55 18.59
N PRO A 240 2.76 -6.24 18.42
CA PRO A 240 3.44 -5.40 17.42
C PRO A 240 4.94 -5.22 17.70
N ASP A 241 5.39 -5.54 18.91
CA ASP A 241 6.79 -5.58 19.33
C ASP A 241 7.51 -6.88 18.92
N GLN A 242 6.77 -7.95 18.56
CA GLN A 242 7.34 -9.28 18.32
C GLN A 242 7.25 -9.74 16.87
N PHE A 243 6.22 -9.30 16.15
CA PHE A 243 5.90 -9.84 14.83
C PHE A 243 5.85 -8.77 13.76
N ILE A 244 6.25 -9.15 12.56
CA ILE A 244 6.15 -8.31 11.38
C ILE A 244 4.98 -8.77 10.52
N ALA A 245 4.14 -7.84 10.07
CA ALA A 245 3.00 -8.16 9.23
C ALA A 245 3.43 -8.27 7.76
N LEU A 246 3.18 -9.43 7.14
CA LEU A 246 3.65 -9.75 5.79
C LEU A 246 2.61 -9.54 4.70
N THR A 247 3.11 -9.17 3.53
CA THR A 247 2.46 -9.36 2.23
C THR A 247 3.43 -10.07 1.29
N ASN A 248 2.96 -10.59 0.16
CA ASN A 248 3.84 -11.22 -0.82
C ASN A 248 4.96 -10.28 -1.30
N ALA A 249 4.68 -8.98 -1.42
CA ALA A 249 5.68 -7.98 -1.77
C ALA A 249 6.72 -7.78 -0.66
N LYS A 250 6.29 -7.75 0.61
CA LYS A 250 7.20 -7.58 1.75
C LYS A 250 8.13 -8.78 1.96
N ILE A 251 7.66 -10.01 1.72
CA ILE A 251 8.47 -11.22 1.86
C ILE A 251 9.76 -11.11 1.03
N GLU A 252 9.65 -10.64 -0.22
CA GLU A 252 10.80 -10.51 -1.10
C GLU A 252 11.82 -9.49 -0.60
N VAL A 253 11.36 -8.30 -0.21
CA VAL A 253 12.23 -7.24 0.34
C VAL A 253 12.94 -7.74 1.60
N PHE A 254 12.19 -8.30 2.54
CA PHE A 254 12.76 -8.75 3.81
C PHE A 254 13.74 -9.90 3.62
N CYS A 255 13.41 -10.91 2.81
CA CYS A 255 14.33 -12.04 2.60
C CYS A 255 15.66 -11.58 1.97
N GLN A 256 15.61 -10.71 0.95
CA GLN A 256 16.81 -10.18 0.31
C GLN A 256 17.60 -9.26 1.26
N GLY A 257 16.93 -8.37 1.99
CA GLY A 257 17.60 -7.45 2.92
C GLY A 257 18.24 -8.16 4.12
N LEU A 258 17.55 -9.16 4.70
CA LEU A 258 18.09 -10.03 5.76
C LEU A 258 19.14 -11.02 5.25
N SER A 259 19.24 -11.21 3.94
CA SER A 259 20.09 -12.25 3.32
C SER A 259 19.72 -13.66 3.75
N ILE A 260 18.42 -13.96 3.82
CA ILE A 260 17.85 -15.28 4.10
C ILE A 260 17.19 -15.87 2.85
N ALA A 261 16.97 -17.18 2.85
CA ALA A 261 16.28 -17.85 1.74
C ALA A 261 14.85 -17.31 1.58
N LYS A 262 14.43 -17.05 0.34
CA LYS A 262 13.06 -16.62 0.04
C LYS A 262 12.11 -17.78 0.29
N PHE A 263 11.17 -17.59 1.21
CA PHE A 263 10.09 -18.55 1.47
C PHE A 263 8.76 -18.14 0.82
N ASN A 264 7.81 -19.07 0.80
CA ASN A 264 6.51 -18.88 0.15
C ASN A 264 5.42 -18.44 1.14
N SER A 265 4.26 -18.03 0.63
CA SER A 265 3.13 -17.49 1.41
C SER A 265 2.41 -18.50 2.33
N PHE A 266 2.94 -19.71 2.50
CA PHE A 266 2.42 -20.77 3.38
C PHE A 266 3.50 -21.35 4.30
N ASP A 267 4.70 -20.78 4.29
CA ASP A 267 5.84 -21.27 5.06
C ASP A 267 5.96 -20.57 6.41
N PHE A 268 5.29 -21.15 7.41
CA PHE A 268 5.29 -20.65 8.78
C PHE A 268 6.58 -20.93 9.53
N GLU A 269 7.37 -21.92 9.10
CA GLU A 269 8.61 -22.28 9.80
C GLU A 269 9.69 -21.27 9.44
N SER A 270 9.92 -21.04 8.14
CA SER A 270 10.91 -20.06 7.66
C SER A 270 10.56 -18.64 8.11
N TYR A 271 9.27 -18.29 8.23
CA TYR A 271 8.87 -17.02 8.84
C TYR A 271 9.38 -16.86 10.27
N TRP A 272 9.29 -17.91 11.09
CA TRP A 272 9.69 -17.83 12.49
C TRP A 272 11.20 -17.99 12.67
N GLN A 273 11.78 -19.06 12.14
CA GLN A 273 13.20 -19.38 12.33
C GLN A 273 14.09 -18.37 11.61
N ASP A 274 13.85 -18.15 10.32
CA ASP A 274 14.77 -17.36 9.51
C ASP A 274 14.47 -15.88 9.64
N MET A 275 13.20 -15.46 9.52
CA MET A 275 12.87 -14.04 9.52
C MET A 275 12.77 -13.44 10.93
N ILE A 276 11.87 -13.95 11.78
CA ILE A 276 11.77 -13.44 13.17
C ILE A 276 13.04 -13.76 13.96
N GLY A 277 13.63 -14.94 13.79
CA GLY A 277 14.90 -15.31 14.42
C GLY A 277 16.04 -14.37 14.03
N THR A 278 16.17 -13.98 12.76
CA THR A 278 17.20 -13.00 12.36
C THR A 278 16.93 -11.62 12.94
N LEU A 279 15.70 -11.11 12.88
CA LEU A 279 15.35 -9.79 13.46
C LEU A 279 15.68 -9.72 14.95
N ARG A 280 15.47 -10.81 15.68
CA ARG A 280 15.80 -10.96 17.10
C ARG A 280 17.28 -10.85 17.43
N THR A 281 18.17 -10.84 16.44
CA THR A 281 19.62 -10.65 16.64
C THR A 281 20.07 -9.19 16.50
N PHE A 282 19.18 -8.29 16.08
CA PHE A 282 19.57 -6.91 15.78
C PHE A 282 19.74 -6.08 17.04
N ALA A 283 20.67 -5.12 17.01
CA ALA A 283 20.99 -4.30 18.18
C ALA A 283 19.75 -3.55 18.74
N TRP A 284 18.93 -2.96 17.87
CA TRP A 284 17.68 -2.30 18.27
C TRP A 284 16.64 -3.25 18.87
N TRP A 285 16.70 -4.55 18.59
CA TRP A 285 15.78 -5.53 19.19
C TRP A 285 16.02 -5.69 20.68
N HIS A 286 17.30 -5.65 21.08
CA HIS A 286 17.75 -5.85 22.46
C HIS A 286 17.74 -4.57 23.30
N GLN A 287 17.22 -3.46 22.75
CA GLN A 287 17.03 -2.24 23.50
C GLN A 287 16.04 -2.46 24.66
N GLY A 288 16.40 -2.05 25.87
CA GLY A 288 15.45 -1.96 26.99
C GLY A 288 14.46 -0.82 26.80
N GLU A 289 13.27 -0.92 27.38
CA GLU A 289 12.22 0.09 27.24
C GLU A 289 12.75 1.51 27.53
N PRO A 290 12.69 2.44 26.56
CA PRO A 290 13.14 3.82 26.74
C PRO A 290 12.29 4.59 27.75
N GLU A 291 12.90 5.59 28.41
CA GLU A 291 12.18 6.48 29.33
C GLU A 291 11.35 7.55 28.60
N ASP A 292 11.77 7.95 27.41
CA ASP A 292 11.04 8.91 26.57
C ASP A 292 9.73 8.29 26.06
N GLU A 293 8.61 8.99 26.26
CA GLU A 293 7.28 8.46 25.93
C GLU A 293 7.11 8.16 24.43
N ARG A 294 7.71 8.99 23.56
CA ARG A 294 7.62 8.80 22.11
C ARG A 294 8.44 7.59 21.70
N GLU A 295 9.65 7.44 22.20
CA GLU A 295 10.47 6.26 21.96
C GLU A 295 9.87 5.00 22.56
N ALA A 296 9.28 5.05 23.76
CA ALA A 296 8.58 3.92 24.38
C ALA A 296 7.43 3.43 23.49
N LYS A 297 6.66 4.35 22.90
CA LYS A 297 5.60 4.01 21.93
C LYS A 297 6.17 3.31 20.69
N LEU A 298 7.28 3.81 20.14
CA LEU A 298 7.96 3.15 19.02
C LEU A 298 8.52 1.78 19.42
N TRP A 299 9.04 1.65 20.65
CA TRP A 299 9.60 0.42 21.19
C TRP A 299 8.55 -0.67 21.32
N GLN A 300 7.34 -0.32 21.77
CA GLN A 300 6.19 -1.24 21.84
C GLN A 300 5.68 -1.68 20.45
N ALA A 301 6.06 -0.97 19.39
CA ALA A 301 5.71 -1.26 18.00
C ALA A 301 6.90 -1.65 17.12
N ARG A 302 8.08 -1.87 17.71
CA ARG A 302 9.36 -1.89 16.98
C ARG A 302 9.42 -2.91 15.86
N ALA A 303 8.85 -4.10 16.04
CA ALA A 303 8.88 -5.14 15.01
C ALA A 303 7.97 -4.79 13.83
N VAL A 304 6.73 -4.37 14.10
CA VAL A 304 5.76 -4.10 13.03
C VAL A 304 6.15 -2.85 12.22
N LEU A 305 6.91 -1.92 12.81
CA LEU A 305 7.43 -0.71 12.15
C LEU A 305 8.66 -0.95 11.27
N VAL A 306 9.24 -2.15 11.24
CA VAL A 306 10.40 -2.45 10.39
C VAL A 306 10.11 -2.22 8.90
N ASP A 307 8.83 -2.24 8.48
CA ASP A 307 8.45 -1.94 7.10
C ASP A 307 8.60 -0.44 6.71
N LEU A 308 8.87 0.45 7.66
CA LEU A 308 9.25 1.85 7.37
C LEU A 308 10.64 1.95 6.75
N PHE A 309 11.46 0.89 6.83
CA PHE A 309 12.73 0.80 6.12
C PHE A 309 12.59 0.36 4.66
N MET A 310 11.37 0.29 4.14
CA MET A 310 11.12 0.11 2.70
C MET A 310 10.98 1.46 2.02
N PHE A 311 11.20 1.49 0.71
CA PHE A 311 10.97 2.69 -0.08
C PHE A 311 9.48 3.08 -0.02
N ALA A 312 9.21 4.35 0.33
CA ALA A 312 7.95 5.02 0.11
C ALA A 312 8.18 6.28 -0.71
N ASP A 313 7.26 6.57 -1.60
CA ASP A 313 7.24 7.83 -2.33
C ASP A 313 6.41 8.88 -1.63
N GLU A 314 6.48 10.10 -2.14
CA GLU A 314 5.73 11.25 -1.62
C GLU A 314 4.21 11.04 -1.62
N ASP A 315 3.70 10.15 -2.47
CA ASP A 315 2.28 9.85 -2.59
C ASP A 315 1.80 8.73 -1.66
N PHE A 316 2.72 7.94 -1.09
CA PHE A 316 2.39 6.72 -0.34
C PHE A 316 1.39 6.98 0.80
N ALA A 317 1.64 7.98 1.64
CA ALA A 317 0.78 8.35 2.76
C ALA A 317 -0.62 8.79 2.30
N PHE A 318 -0.71 9.50 1.16
CA PHE A 318 -1.99 9.97 0.61
C PHE A 318 -2.85 8.84 0.04
N GLY A 319 -2.29 7.65 -0.13
CA GLY A 319 -3.01 6.42 -0.49
C GLY A 319 -3.93 5.85 0.61
N SER A 320 -3.94 6.44 1.81
CA SER A 320 -4.77 6.02 2.94
C SER A 320 -6.26 5.92 2.57
N ASN A 321 -6.89 4.78 2.89
CA ASN A 321 -8.33 4.61 2.74
C ASN A 321 -9.12 5.55 3.64
N PHE A 322 -8.58 5.91 4.82
CA PHE A 322 -9.19 6.88 5.70
C PHE A 322 -9.26 8.25 5.04
N LEU A 323 -8.13 8.76 4.51
CA LEU A 323 -8.10 10.06 3.83
C LEU A 323 -9.09 10.07 2.66
N ARG A 324 -9.08 9.02 1.84
CA ARG A 324 -10.02 8.87 0.72
C ARG A 324 -11.49 8.92 1.16
N ILE A 325 -11.86 8.26 2.26
CA ILE A 325 -13.24 8.25 2.77
C ILE A 325 -13.61 9.60 3.38
N ARG A 326 -12.72 10.20 4.18
CA ARG A 326 -12.88 11.52 4.78
C ARG A 326 -13.11 12.57 3.71
N ASP A 327 -12.22 12.66 2.73
CA ASP A 327 -12.26 13.71 1.70
C ASP A 327 -13.49 13.54 0.81
N LYS A 328 -13.85 12.31 0.47
CA LYS A 328 -15.12 12.03 -0.24
C LYS A 328 -16.33 12.54 0.54
N LYS A 329 -16.35 12.38 1.87
CA LYS A 329 -17.45 12.84 2.73
C LYS A 329 -17.46 14.36 2.88
N LEU A 330 -16.31 14.98 3.16
CA LEU A 330 -16.20 16.43 3.28
C LEU A 330 -16.60 17.15 1.98
N ASN A 331 -16.10 16.68 0.84
CA ASN A 331 -16.46 17.24 -0.47
C ASN A 331 -17.95 17.05 -0.79
N SER A 332 -18.57 15.94 -0.33
CA SER A 332 -20.02 15.76 -0.48
C SER A 332 -20.83 16.78 0.34
N VAL A 333 -20.37 17.13 1.54
CA VAL A 333 -21.01 18.14 2.40
C VAL A 333 -20.85 19.54 1.82
N GLU A 334 -19.66 19.91 1.33
CA GLU A 334 -19.46 21.18 0.62
C GLU A 334 -20.32 21.27 -0.65
N SER A 335 -20.45 20.17 -1.39
CA SER A 335 -21.35 20.12 -2.55
C SER A 335 -22.82 20.29 -2.16
N SER A 336 -23.24 19.79 -0.98
CA SER A 336 -24.60 20.00 -0.47
C SER A 336 -24.85 21.42 0.04
N TYR A 337 -23.84 22.09 0.61
CA TYR A 337 -23.93 23.50 0.97
C TYR A 337 -23.93 24.42 -0.26
N LYS A 338 -23.24 24.04 -1.34
CA LYS A 338 -23.31 24.74 -2.64
C LYS A 338 -24.51 24.30 -3.51
N SER A 339 -25.23 23.25 -3.12
CA SER A 339 -26.39 22.73 -3.83
C SER A 339 -27.69 22.98 -3.06
N SER A 340 -28.14 24.23 -3.09
CA SER A 340 -29.57 24.53 -3.13
C SER A 340 -30.12 24.47 -4.56
N ARG A 341 -29.55 23.63 -5.44
CA ARG A 341 -30.02 23.47 -6.83
C ARG A 341 -30.65 22.10 -7.00
N ARG A 342 -31.99 22.13 -6.89
CA ARG A 342 -33.03 21.29 -7.51
C ARG A 342 -32.62 19.84 -7.83
N GLY A 343 -33.37 18.91 -7.25
CA GLY A 343 -33.32 17.48 -7.55
C GLY A 343 -33.19 17.23 -9.06
N ARG A 344 -32.23 16.36 -9.41
CA ARG A 344 -31.84 16.01 -10.78
C ARG A 344 -33.01 15.32 -11.49
N VAL A 345 -33.88 16.10 -12.11
CA VAL A 345 -34.80 15.60 -13.15
C VAL A 345 -33.92 15.23 -14.34
N LYS A 346 -34.00 13.98 -14.80
CA LYS A 346 -33.36 13.56 -16.05
C LYS A 346 -34.03 14.34 -17.18
N LEU A 347 -33.35 15.37 -17.69
CA LEU A 347 -33.78 16.11 -18.87
C LEU A 347 -33.74 15.19 -20.09
N THR A 348 -34.73 15.33 -20.96
CA THR A 348 -34.79 14.66 -22.25
C THR A 348 -33.67 15.13 -23.18
N PRO A 349 -33.29 14.36 -24.21
CA PRO A 349 -32.31 14.78 -25.22
C PRO A 349 -32.65 16.15 -25.85
N GLU A 350 -33.94 16.42 -26.04
CA GLU A 350 -34.47 17.70 -26.52
C GLU A 350 -34.15 18.83 -25.54
N GLU A 351 -34.48 18.66 -24.26
CA GLU A 351 -34.24 19.64 -23.21
C GLU A 351 -32.73 19.90 -22.98
N LEU A 352 -31.89 18.87 -23.15
CA LEU A 352 -30.43 19.01 -23.06
C LEU A 352 -29.86 19.86 -24.21
N VAL A 353 -30.39 19.69 -25.42
CA VAL A 353 -29.97 20.48 -26.58
C VAL A 353 -30.49 21.91 -26.47
N ASP A 354 -31.74 22.10 -26.05
CA ASP A 354 -32.32 23.43 -25.87
C ASP A 354 -31.60 24.23 -24.80
N LEU A 355 -31.23 23.57 -23.69
CA LEU A 355 -30.46 24.20 -22.63
C LEU A 355 -29.04 24.58 -23.07
N ALA A 356 -28.38 23.73 -23.86
CA ALA A 356 -27.06 24.02 -24.41
C ALA A 356 -27.07 25.14 -25.47
N LEU A 357 -28.15 25.26 -26.24
CA LEU A 357 -28.31 26.32 -27.24
C LEU A 357 -28.73 27.66 -26.63
N ALA A 358 -29.36 27.64 -25.45
CA ALA A 358 -29.77 28.83 -24.70
C ALA A 358 -28.64 29.48 -23.88
N GLU A 359 -27.42 28.93 -23.93
CA GLU A 359 -26.26 29.48 -23.22
C GLU A 359 -25.86 30.85 -23.78
N GLU A 360 -25.58 31.81 -22.87
CA GLU A 360 -25.26 33.19 -23.22
C GLU A 360 -23.96 33.25 -24.05
N GLY A 361 -24.03 33.86 -25.24
CA GLY A 361 -22.91 33.90 -26.19
C GLY A 361 -22.87 32.78 -27.23
N MET A 362 -23.93 31.96 -27.35
CA MET A 362 -24.04 30.96 -28.41
C MET A 362 -24.20 31.59 -29.81
N PRO A 363 -23.31 31.30 -30.79
CA PRO A 363 -23.40 31.87 -32.14
C PRO A 363 -24.68 31.48 -32.89
N GLU A 364 -25.28 32.43 -33.61
CA GLU A 364 -26.53 32.22 -34.38
C GLU A 364 -26.44 31.07 -35.38
N TYR A 365 -25.28 30.87 -36.02
CA TYR A 365 -25.09 29.78 -36.99
C TYR A 365 -25.17 28.39 -36.36
N ILE A 366 -24.89 28.25 -35.06
CA ILE A 366 -25.03 27.00 -34.32
C ILE A 366 -26.46 26.82 -33.83
N GLN A 367 -27.11 27.90 -33.40
CA GLN A 367 -28.54 27.89 -33.04
C GLN A 367 -29.41 27.41 -34.21
N ALA A 368 -29.08 27.84 -35.44
CA ALA A 368 -29.74 27.41 -36.68
C ALA A 368 -29.54 25.92 -37.03
N LYS A 369 -28.67 25.19 -36.32
CA LYS A 369 -28.36 23.77 -36.55
C LYS A 369 -28.89 22.83 -35.46
N ARG A 370 -29.83 23.30 -34.64
CA ARG A 370 -30.49 22.54 -33.57
C ARG A 370 -30.85 21.10 -33.94
N ASP A 371 -31.55 20.88 -35.06
CA ASP A 371 -32.02 19.54 -35.44
C ASP A 371 -30.89 18.57 -35.80
N THR A 372 -29.74 19.10 -36.23
CA THR A 372 -28.54 18.30 -36.47
C THR A 372 -27.88 17.91 -35.15
N ILE A 373 -27.78 18.85 -34.20
CA ILE A 373 -27.23 18.60 -32.87
C ILE A 373 -28.10 17.58 -32.13
N LEU A 374 -29.43 17.74 -32.18
CA LEU A 374 -30.37 16.81 -31.55
C LEU A 374 -30.26 15.38 -32.08
N ARG A 375 -30.02 15.21 -33.39
CA ARG A 375 -29.84 13.90 -34.01
C ARG A 375 -28.58 13.19 -33.50
N GLU A 376 -27.48 13.93 -33.39
CA GLU A 376 -26.21 13.41 -32.86
C GLU A 376 -26.28 13.15 -31.35
N VAL A 377 -27.06 13.92 -30.61
CA VAL A 377 -27.29 13.67 -29.18
C VAL A 377 -28.15 12.42 -28.97
N LYS A 378 -29.17 12.21 -29.82
CA LYS A 378 -29.96 10.98 -29.83
C LYS A 378 -29.17 9.75 -30.25
N SER A 379 -28.08 9.91 -31.02
CA SER A 379 -27.17 8.81 -31.38
C SER A 379 -26.13 8.51 -30.29
N GLY A 380 -26.18 9.20 -29.15
CA GLY A 380 -25.40 8.89 -27.95
C GLY A 380 -24.24 9.84 -27.66
N LYS A 381 -24.08 10.94 -28.42
CA LYS A 381 -23.06 11.96 -28.15
C LYS A 381 -23.60 13.02 -27.17
N THR A 382 -22.72 13.69 -26.43
CA THR A 382 -23.13 14.80 -25.55
C THR A 382 -23.32 16.09 -26.35
N ALA A 383 -24.31 16.93 -26.00
CA ALA A 383 -24.60 18.19 -26.70
C ALA A 383 -23.37 19.12 -26.79
N GLU A 384 -22.60 19.24 -25.70
CA GLU A 384 -21.36 20.04 -25.64
C GLU A 384 -20.31 19.58 -26.64
N HIS A 385 -20.12 18.25 -26.78
CA HIS A 385 -19.17 17.68 -27.73
C HIS A 385 -19.56 17.98 -29.18
N VAL A 386 -20.85 17.87 -29.51
CA VAL A 386 -21.34 18.16 -30.87
C VAL A 386 -21.23 19.65 -31.19
N ILE A 387 -21.58 20.53 -30.24
CA ILE A 387 -21.42 21.98 -30.38
C ILE A 387 -19.95 22.37 -30.53
N GLY A 388 -19.04 21.74 -29.78
CA GLY A 388 -17.59 21.95 -29.91
C GLY A 388 -17.06 21.58 -31.29
N ILE A 389 -17.53 20.48 -31.88
CA ILE A 389 -17.20 20.09 -33.26
C ILE A 389 -17.75 21.12 -34.26
N MET A 390 -18.99 21.58 -34.08
CA MET A 390 -19.58 22.59 -34.97
C MET A 390 -18.85 23.93 -34.90
N ARG A 391 -18.39 24.34 -33.72
CA ARG A 391 -17.51 25.51 -33.56
C ARG A 391 -16.18 25.32 -34.31
N ALA A 392 -15.58 24.14 -34.27
CA ALA A 392 -14.31 23.89 -34.96
C ALA A 392 -14.43 23.81 -36.49
N ILE A 393 -15.60 23.42 -37.03
CA ILE A 393 -15.83 23.27 -38.47
C ILE A 393 -16.31 24.58 -39.12
N PHE A 394 -17.12 25.36 -38.41
CA PHE A 394 -17.81 26.53 -38.96
C PHE A 394 -17.49 27.86 -38.25
N GLY A 395 -16.69 27.82 -37.17
CA GLY A 395 -16.28 28.99 -36.39
C GLY A 395 -14.88 29.48 -36.71
#